data_AF-A0A5C8V6C2-F1
#
_entry.id   AF-A0A5C8V6C2-F1
#
_cell.length_a   1.000
_cell.length_b   1.000
_cell.length_c   1.000
_cell.angle_alpha   90.00
_cell.angle_beta   90.00
_cell.angle_gamma   90.00
#
_symmetry.space_group_name_H-M   'P 1'
#
loop_
_entity.id
_entity.type
_entity.pdbx_description
1 polymer ?
#
loop_
_entity_poly.entity_id
_entity_poly.type
_entity_poly.pdbx_seq_one_letter_code
_entity_poly.pdbx_strand_id
1 'polypeptide(L)'
;MSFTIEIRFLGGLTESQQSVFADAACRWQEIILGDLPPVQLANGDIIENVRIDAQGTTIDGASGILGQAGPTQLRSGSFLPATGIMRFDSADLARLEAENSLVDVIIHEMGHVLGFGTLWSSQFLGLIAGEGSENPVFTGENALNEYKNLTNSIEPNPVPLANTGGPGTREGHWRELTFDNELMTGFIDTGDNPISRLSIAAFEDMGYQVEYTSADTYALPDPTIMELKELKENNQCKMCSRKILRCDPIILPESAFLN
;
A
#
# COMPACT_ATOMS: atom_id res chain seq x y z
N MET A 1 15.02 -15.83 10.21
CA MET A 1 13.78 -16.42 9.67
C MET A 1 13.45 -15.61 8.41
N SER A 2 12.30 -15.80 7.79
CA SER A 2 11.87 -14.98 6.65
C SER A 2 10.67 -14.14 7.08
N PHE A 3 10.49 -12.98 6.47
CA PHE A 3 9.34 -12.11 6.71
C PHE A 3 8.02 -12.88 6.60
N THR A 4 7.08 -12.62 7.51
CA THR A 4 5.76 -13.27 7.56
C THR A 4 4.64 -12.27 7.78
N ILE A 5 3.49 -12.54 7.17
CA ILE A 5 2.26 -11.80 7.40
C ILE A 5 1.21 -12.75 7.95
N GLU A 6 0.81 -12.56 9.21
CA GLU A 6 -0.30 -13.27 9.82
C GLU A 6 -1.62 -12.55 9.53
N ILE A 7 -2.63 -13.28 9.04
CA ILE A 7 -3.97 -12.72 8.81
C ILE A 7 -4.94 -13.24 9.86
N ARG A 8 -5.63 -12.33 10.54
CA ARG A 8 -6.72 -12.64 11.47
C ARG A 8 -8.05 -12.13 10.93
N PHE A 9 -8.93 -13.03 10.53
CA PHE A 9 -10.25 -12.68 10.02
C PHE A 9 -11.24 -12.36 11.14
N LEU A 10 -11.90 -11.19 11.07
CA LEU A 10 -12.90 -10.76 12.04
C LEU A 10 -14.35 -11.02 11.58
N GLY A 11 -14.52 -11.57 10.38
CA GLY A 11 -15.83 -11.90 9.78
C GLY A 11 -16.16 -11.09 8.53
N GLY A 12 -17.33 -11.38 7.94
CA GLY A 12 -17.84 -10.68 6.74
C GLY A 12 -17.18 -11.06 5.41
N LEU A 13 -16.29 -12.05 5.40
CA LEU A 13 -15.64 -12.61 4.21
C LEU A 13 -16.02 -14.10 4.08
N THR A 14 -16.30 -14.56 2.86
CA THR A 14 -16.49 -15.99 2.58
C THR A 14 -15.17 -16.76 2.69
N GLU A 15 -15.21 -18.09 2.80
CA GLU A 15 -13.99 -18.92 2.81
C GLU A 15 -13.16 -18.75 1.52
N SER A 16 -13.82 -18.61 0.37
CA SER A 16 -13.15 -18.35 -0.90
C SER A 16 -12.44 -16.99 -0.90
N GLN A 17 -13.08 -15.93 -0.41
CA GLN A 17 -12.46 -14.60 -0.28
C GLN A 17 -11.32 -14.60 0.73
N GLN A 18 -11.43 -15.33 1.84
CA GLN A 18 -10.36 -15.49 2.83
C GLN A 18 -9.12 -16.15 2.22
N SER A 19 -9.30 -17.14 1.33
CA SER A 19 -8.16 -17.81 0.69
C SER A 19 -7.30 -16.87 -0.16
N VAL A 20 -7.88 -15.83 -0.75
CA VAL A 20 -7.15 -14.83 -1.57
C VAL A 20 -6.14 -14.02 -0.75
N PHE A 21 -6.37 -13.86 0.57
CA PHE A 21 -5.41 -13.17 1.44
C PHE A 21 -4.10 -13.95 1.60
N ALA A 22 -4.13 -15.28 1.50
CA ALA A 22 -2.92 -16.08 1.55
C ALA A 22 -2.04 -15.81 0.32
N ASP A 23 -2.66 -15.68 -0.87
CA ASP A 23 -1.94 -15.36 -2.10
C ASP A 23 -1.33 -13.95 -2.03
N ALA A 24 -2.09 -12.98 -1.54
CA ALA A 24 -1.60 -11.62 -1.34
C ALA A 24 -0.46 -11.54 -0.30
N ALA A 25 -0.57 -12.28 0.80
CA ALA A 25 0.48 -12.36 1.81
C ALA A 25 1.75 -13.02 1.23
N CYS A 26 1.60 -14.11 0.46
CA CYS A 26 2.71 -14.73 -0.25
C CYS A 26 3.40 -13.74 -1.18
N ARG A 27 2.64 -12.94 -1.95
CA ARG A 27 3.19 -11.93 -2.85
C ARG A 27 4.08 -10.91 -2.11
N TRP A 28 3.64 -10.39 -0.97
CA TRP A 28 4.46 -9.47 -0.17
C TRP A 28 5.66 -10.15 0.50
N GLN A 29 5.55 -11.42 0.88
CA GLN A 29 6.65 -12.21 1.45
C GLN A 29 7.71 -12.61 0.41
N GLU A 30 7.38 -12.61 -0.89
CA GLU A 30 8.38 -12.71 -1.96
C GLU A 30 9.19 -11.42 -2.10
N ILE A 31 8.51 -10.28 -1.95
CA ILE A 31 9.10 -8.94 -2.11
C ILE A 31 9.92 -8.53 -0.89
N ILE A 32 9.46 -8.82 0.32
CA ILE A 32 10.11 -8.42 1.58
C ILE A 32 10.75 -9.66 2.19
N LEU A 33 12.08 -9.67 2.30
CA LEU A 33 12.84 -10.83 2.77
C LEU A 33 13.28 -10.72 4.23
N GLY A 34 13.50 -9.51 4.72
CA GLY A 34 14.07 -9.27 6.05
C GLY A 34 13.04 -9.41 7.16
N ASP A 35 13.38 -10.18 8.20
CA ASP A 35 12.61 -10.20 9.44
C ASP A 35 12.60 -8.83 10.11
N LEU A 36 11.51 -8.54 10.80
CA LEU A 36 11.40 -7.42 11.71
C LEU A 36 11.67 -7.86 13.15
N PRO A 37 12.11 -6.94 14.02
CA PRO A 37 12.25 -7.24 15.44
C PRO A 37 10.89 -7.66 16.04
N PRO A 38 10.80 -8.79 16.75
CA PRO A 38 9.56 -9.21 17.38
C PRO A 38 9.14 -8.24 18.48
N VAL A 39 7.83 -8.00 18.59
CA VAL A 39 7.24 -7.14 19.62
C VAL A 39 6.12 -7.84 20.37
N GLN A 40 6.02 -7.58 21.67
CA GLN A 40 4.89 -7.99 22.49
C GLN A 40 3.90 -6.84 22.67
N LEU A 41 2.65 -7.08 22.29
CA LEU A 41 1.56 -6.14 22.47
C LEU A 41 1.08 -6.10 23.92
N ALA A 42 0.34 -5.05 24.28
CA ALA A 42 -0.18 -4.87 25.64
C ALA A 42 -1.10 -6.00 26.14
N ASN A 43 -1.73 -6.73 25.22
CA ASN A 43 -2.57 -7.90 25.54
C ASN A 43 -1.76 -9.20 25.70
N GLY A 44 -0.43 -9.15 25.54
CA GLY A 44 0.48 -10.29 25.66
C GLY A 44 0.79 -11.01 24.34
N ASP A 45 0.10 -10.67 23.25
CA ASP A 45 0.35 -11.26 21.93
C ASP A 45 1.77 -10.91 21.46
N ILE A 46 2.48 -11.90 20.91
CA ILE A 46 3.79 -11.71 20.30
C ILE A 46 3.59 -11.62 18.78
N ILE A 47 4.11 -10.54 18.20
CA ILE A 47 4.08 -10.30 16.76
C ILE A 47 5.52 -10.37 16.24
N GLU A 48 5.83 -11.43 15.50
CA GLU A 48 7.16 -11.64 14.92
C GLU A 48 7.44 -10.59 13.83
N ASN A 49 6.57 -10.54 12.81
CA ASN A 49 6.68 -9.62 11.69
C ASN A 49 5.47 -8.68 11.62
N VAL A 50 4.42 -9.05 10.89
CA VAL A 50 3.20 -8.23 10.75
C VAL A 50 1.97 -9.09 10.97
N ARG A 51 1.01 -8.58 11.74
CA ARG A 51 -0.33 -9.16 11.83
C ARG A 51 -1.38 -8.20 11.29
N ILE A 52 -2.26 -8.70 10.43
CA ILE A 52 -3.32 -7.92 9.80
C ILE A 52 -4.68 -8.46 10.21
N ASP A 53 -5.49 -7.57 10.78
CA ASP A 53 -6.89 -7.84 11.08
C ASP A 53 -7.75 -7.53 9.86
N ALA A 54 -8.32 -8.56 9.21
CA ALA A 54 -9.08 -8.42 7.97
C ALA A 54 -10.58 -8.67 8.18
N GLN A 55 -11.43 -7.86 7.55
CA GLN A 55 -12.89 -8.06 7.60
C GLN A 55 -13.62 -7.52 6.37
N GLY A 56 -14.76 -8.14 6.05
CA GLY A 56 -15.78 -7.55 5.18
C GLY A 56 -16.79 -6.77 6.04
N THR A 57 -17.12 -5.56 5.64
CA THR A 57 -18.05 -4.70 6.40
C THR A 57 -18.76 -3.73 5.47
N THR A 58 -19.80 -3.04 5.94
CA THR A 58 -20.42 -1.98 5.16
C THR A 58 -19.55 -0.72 5.25
N ILE A 59 -19.18 -0.14 4.11
CA ILE A 59 -18.38 1.09 4.05
C ILE A 59 -19.23 2.22 3.47
N ASP A 60 -19.53 2.18 2.17
CA ASP A 60 -20.30 3.22 1.48
C ASP A 60 -21.25 2.68 0.38
N GLY A 61 -21.29 1.35 0.20
CA GLY A 61 -22.14 0.70 -0.79
C GLY A 61 -21.38 0.39 -2.07
N ALA A 62 -22.10 -0.03 -3.12
CA ALA A 62 -21.44 -0.52 -4.33
C ALA A 62 -20.68 0.59 -5.09
N SER A 63 -19.53 0.24 -5.67
CA SER A 63 -18.74 1.04 -6.61
C SER A 63 -18.07 2.30 -6.03
N GLY A 64 -18.16 2.51 -4.72
CA GLY A 64 -17.44 3.54 -3.98
C GLY A 64 -16.08 3.03 -3.54
N ILE A 65 -15.94 2.86 -2.23
CA ILE A 65 -14.72 2.37 -1.58
C ILE A 65 -14.73 0.83 -1.55
N LEU A 66 -13.86 0.21 -2.33
CA LEU A 66 -13.65 -1.24 -2.42
C LEU A 66 -12.97 -1.80 -1.17
N GLY A 67 -11.98 -1.08 -0.65
CA GLY A 67 -11.11 -1.47 0.46
C GLY A 67 -10.77 -0.30 1.37
N GLN A 68 -10.07 -0.54 2.46
CA GLN A 68 -9.35 0.48 3.21
C GLN A 68 -8.45 -0.21 4.21
N ALA A 69 -7.22 0.28 4.30
CA ALA A 69 -6.25 -0.32 5.17
C ALA A 69 -5.23 0.69 5.67
N GLY A 70 -4.46 0.22 6.65
CA GLY A 70 -3.35 0.95 7.19
C GLY A 70 -2.83 0.32 8.48
N PRO A 71 -1.65 0.76 8.92
CA PRO A 71 -1.07 0.29 10.16
C PRO A 71 -1.89 0.77 11.36
N THR A 72 -1.93 -0.04 12.41
CA THR A 72 -2.59 0.29 13.69
C THR A 72 -1.57 0.43 14.82
N GLN A 73 -0.45 -0.29 14.76
CA GLN A 73 0.65 -0.17 15.71
C GLN A 73 1.98 -0.21 14.98
N LEU A 74 2.89 0.71 15.33
CA LEU A 74 4.21 0.84 14.73
C LEU A 74 5.30 0.50 15.73
N ARG A 75 6.40 -0.09 15.25
CA ARG A 75 7.63 -0.25 16.02
C ARG A 75 8.28 1.12 16.25
N SER A 76 8.65 1.46 17.49
CA SER A 76 9.42 2.69 17.72
C SER A 76 10.79 2.63 17.05
N GLY A 77 11.32 3.78 16.67
CA GLY A 77 12.56 3.89 15.91
C GLY A 77 12.34 3.77 14.41
N SER A 78 12.03 2.57 13.91
CA SER A 78 11.87 2.35 12.45
C SER A 78 10.51 2.78 11.89
N PHE A 79 9.50 2.92 12.75
CA PHE A 79 8.09 3.09 12.37
C PHE A 79 7.50 1.94 11.55
N LEU A 80 8.21 0.82 11.37
CA LEU A 80 7.68 -0.30 10.60
C LEU A 80 6.46 -0.93 11.32
N PRO A 81 5.37 -1.22 10.60
CA PRO A 81 4.12 -1.73 11.18
C PRO A 81 4.30 -3.07 11.89
N ALA A 82 3.78 -3.17 13.12
CA ALA A 82 3.60 -4.45 13.81
C ALA A 82 2.21 -5.02 13.54
N THR A 83 1.18 -4.18 13.60
CA THR A 83 -0.19 -4.59 13.28
C THR A 83 -0.83 -3.63 12.31
N GLY A 84 -1.80 -4.13 11.54
CA GLY A 84 -2.66 -3.33 10.68
C GLY A 84 -4.08 -3.84 10.64
N ILE A 85 -4.92 -3.09 9.95
CA ILE A 85 -6.31 -3.45 9.70
C ILE A 85 -6.62 -3.31 8.21
N MET A 86 -7.42 -4.23 7.69
CA MET A 86 -7.97 -4.18 6.34
C MET A 86 -9.49 -4.36 6.40
N ARG A 87 -10.24 -3.48 5.73
CA ARG A 87 -11.70 -3.56 5.64
C ARG A 87 -12.14 -3.45 4.20
N PHE A 88 -13.00 -4.36 3.76
CA PHE A 88 -13.52 -4.38 2.39
C PHE A 88 -15.03 -4.14 2.40
N ASP A 89 -15.55 -3.40 1.42
CA ASP A 89 -16.99 -3.21 1.33
C ASP A 89 -17.68 -4.50 0.90
N SER A 90 -18.48 -5.02 1.81
CA SER A 90 -19.36 -6.17 1.58
C SER A 90 -20.23 -6.07 0.33
N ALA A 91 -20.57 -4.86 -0.13
CA ALA A 91 -21.35 -4.62 -1.34
C ALA A 91 -20.55 -4.89 -2.64
N ASP A 92 -19.22 -4.84 -2.59
CA ASP A 92 -18.35 -5.01 -3.76
C ASP A 92 -17.63 -6.36 -3.81
N LEU A 93 -17.47 -7.05 -2.66
CA LEU A 93 -16.72 -8.30 -2.55
C LEU A 93 -17.10 -9.37 -3.58
N ALA A 94 -18.41 -9.65 -3.74
CA ALA A 94 -18.87 -10.69 -4.68
C ALA A 94 -18.55 -10.34 -6.14
N ARG A 95 -18.59 -9.05 -6.49
CA ARG A 95 -18.23 -8.59 -7.83
C ARG A 95 -16.73 -8.67 -8.04
N LEU A 96 -15.93 -8.18 -7.09
CA LEU A 96 -14.46 -8.22 -7.16
C LEU A 96 -13.94 -9.66 -7.28
N GLU A 97 -14.54 -10.59 -6.55
CA GLU A 97 -14.23 -12.02 -6.63
C GLU A 97 -14.58 -12.59 -8.01
N ALA A 98 -15.78 -12.28 -8.53
CA ALA A 98 -16.21 -12.75 -9.86
C ALA A 98 -15.39 -12.16 -11.02
N GLU A 99 -14.87 -10.94 -10.85
CA GLU A 99 -14.02 -10.24 -11.82
C GLU A 99 -12.53 -10.57 -11.65
N ASN A 100 -12.17 -11.40 -10.66
CA ASN A 100 -10.78 -11.74 -10.30
C ASN A 100 -9.91 -10.51 -9.94
N SER A 101 -10.53 -9.38 -9.58
CA SER A 101 -9.85 -8.15 -9.17
C SER A 101 -9.66 -8.07 -7.65
N LEU A 102 -10.30 -8.96 -6.88
CA LEU A 102 -10.18 -8.98 -5.43
C LEU A 102 -8.73 -9.17 -4.96
N VAL A 103 -7.94 -9.98 -5.66
CA VAL A 103 -6.53 -10.21 -5.31
C VAL A 103 -5.70 -8.93 -5.41
N ASP A 104 -5.87 -8.16 -6.47
CA ASP A 104 -5.17 -6.88 -6.66
C ASP A 104 -5.55 -5.88 -5.57
N VAL A 105 -6.84 -5.76 -5.23
CA VAL A 105 -7.28 -4.89 -4.13
C VAL A 105 -6.64 -5.33 -2.81
N ILE A 106 -6.60 -6.63 -2.51
CA ILE A 106 -6.02 -7.12 -1.26
C ILE A 106 -4.51 -6.87 -1.22
N ILE A 107 -3.79 -7.10 -2.32
CA ILE A 107 -2.35 -6.82 -2.40
C ILE A 107 -2.11 -5.32 -2.18
N HIS A 108 -2.87 -4.46 -2.86
CA HIS A 108 -2.78 -3.01 -2.72
C HIS A 108 -2.99 -2.54 -1.26
N GLU A 109 -4.10 -2.95 -0.66
CA GLU A 109 -4.44 -2.60 0.72
C GLU A 109 -3.42 -3.14 1.73
N MET A 110 -2.88 -4.34 1.48
CA MET A 110 -1.81 -4.90 2.30
C MET A 110 -0.52 -4.08 2.19
N GLY A 111 -0.22 -3.51 1.01
CA GLY A 111 0.87 -2.54 0.84
C GLY A 111 0.71 -1.29 1.73
N HIS A 112 -0.52 -0.77 1.84
CA HIS A 112 -0.82 0.33 2.76
C HIS A 112 -0.63 -0.05 4.23
N VAL A 113 -1.00 -1.27 4.63
CA VAL A 113 -0.71 -1.78 5.98
C VAL A 113 0.79 -1.80 6.25
N LEU A 114 1.58 -2.21 5.26
CA LEU A 114 3.04 -2.30 5.33
C LEU A 114 3.74 -0.93 5.27
N GLY A 115 3.00 0.17 5.12
CA GLY A 115 3.52 1.52 5.27
C GLY A 115 3.51 2.36 4.00
N PHE A 116 3.24 1.75 2.85
CA PHE A 116 3.23 2.46 1.57
C PHE A 116 2.16 3.55 1.58
N GLY A 117 2.56 4.80 1.36
CA GLY A 117 1.66 5.95 1.41
C GLY A 117 1.19 6.37 2.81
N THR A 118 1.28 5.49 3.81
CA THR A 118 0.82 5.74 5.19
C THR A 118 1.93 6.27 6.09
N LEU A 119 3.20 5.94 5.81
CA LEU A 119 4.37 6.34 6.61
C LEU A 119 5.26 7.40 5.96
N TRP A 120 4.92 7.88 4.75
CA TRP A 120 5.79 8.79 4.00
C TRP A 120 5.81 10.23 4.52
N SER A 121 4.77 10.67 5.22
CA SER A 121 4.67 12.06 5.68
C SER A 121 5.79 12.46 6.63
N SER A 122 5.96 13.77 6.81
CA SER A 122 6.94 14.35 7.76
C SER A 122 6.69 13.98 9.23
N GLN A 123 5.50 13.46 9.57
CA GLN A 123 5.19 12.92 10.88
C GLN A 123 5.94 11.62 11.19
N PHE A 124 6.33 10.85 10.17
CA PHE A 124 7.01 9.56 10.29
C PHE A 124 8.36 9.61 9.57
N LEU A 125 8.42 9.17 8.31
CA LEU A 125 9.69 8.97 7.59
C LEU A 125 10.16 10.20 6.79
N GLY A 126 9.28 11.18 6.53
CA GLY A 126 9.66 12.41 5.83
C GLY A 126 10.14 12.19 4.40
N LEU A 127 9.46 11.30 3.66
CA LEU A 127 9.77 10.91 2.28
C LEU A 127 8.96 11.70 1.23
N ILE A 128 8.28 12.78 1.63
CA ILE A 128 7.48 13.63 0.74
C ILE A 128 8.06 15.04 0.71
N ALA A 129 8.33 15.54 -0.49
CA ALA A 129 8.52 16.97 -0.74
C ALA A 129 7.25 17.58 -1.34
N GLY A 130 6.89 18.79 -0.88
CA GLY A 130 5.70 19.48 -1.34
C GLY A 130 4.38 18.89 -0.79
N GLU A 131 4.39 18.32 0.42
CA GLU A 131 3.18 17.86 1.11
C GLU A 131 2.13 18.99 1.17
N GLY A 132 0.90 18.69 0.78
CA GLY A 132 -0.19 19.64 0.67
C GLY A 132 -0.19 20.49 -0.60
N SER A 133 0.81 20.41 -1.48
CA SER A 133 0.93 21.23 -2.69
C SER A 133 0.24 20.63 -3.93
N GLU A 134 0.16 21.39 -5.03
CA GLU A 134 -0.38 20.87 -6.30
C GLU A 134 0.50 19.78 -6.94
N ASN A 135 1.76 19.65 -6.52
CA ASN A 135 2.70 18.68 -7.08
C ASN A 135 3.59 18.05 -5.99
N PRO A 136 3.01 17.26 -5.07
CA PRO A 136 3.77 16.47 -4.13
C PRO A 136 4.57 15.40 -4.87
N VAL A 137 5.74 15.09 -4.33
CA VAL A 137 6.66 14.07 -4.88
C VAL A 137 7.27 13.25 -3.76
N PHE A 138 7.55 11.98 -4.05
CA PHE A 138 8.30 11.09 -3.18
C PHE A 138 9.80 11.30 -3.40
N THR A 139 10.57 11.23 -2.31
CA THR A 139 11.99 11.61 -2.28
C THR A 139 12.94 10.51 -1.80
N GLY A 140 12.48 9.26 -1.68
CA GLY A 140 13.34 8.12 -1.36
C GLY A 140 14.35 7.82 -2.47
N GLU A 141 15.63 7.66 -2.12
CA GLU A 141 16.74 7.59 -3.06
C GLU A 141 16.63 6.39 -4.02
N ASN A 142 16.18 5.24 -3.52
CA ASN A 142 16.05 4.03 -4.32
C ASN A 142 14.91 4.17 -5.34
N ALA A 143 13.76 4.70 -4.92
CA ALA A 143 12.64 4.95 -5.82
C ALA A 143 12.99 6.01 -6.88
N LEU A 144 13.76 7.04 -6.52
CA LEU A 144 14.29 8.03 -7.47
C LEU A 144 15.15 7.37 -8.57
N ASN A 145 15.97 6.40 -8.20
CA ASN A 145 16.81 5.63 -9.14
C ASN A 145 15.98 4.72 -10.05
N GLU A 146 14.97 4.04 -9.53
CA GLU A 146 14.07 3.22 -10.37
C GLU A 146 13.22 4.09 -11.30
N TYR A 147 12.76 5.26 -10.86
CA TYR A 147 12.03 6.19 -11.71
C TYR A 147 12.90 6.78 -12.82
N LYS A 148 14.18 7.03 -12.55
CA LYS A 148 15.16 7.38 -13.59
C LYS A 148 15.23 6.31 -14.68
N ASN A 149 15.28 5.03 -14.30
CA ASN A 149 15.32 3.92 -15.25
C ASN A 149 14.03 3.85 -16.07
N LEU A 150 12.86 3.99 -15.43
CA LEU A 150 11.55 3.99 -16.10
C LEU A 150 11.42 5.12 -17.13
N THR A 151 11.95 6.31 -16.82
CA THR A 151 11.91 7.49 -17.70
C THR A 151 13.07 7.57 -18.70
N ASN A 152 14.04 6.65 -18.63
CA ASN A 152 15.32 6.74 -19.34
C ASN A 152 16.04 8.09 -19.13
N SER A 153 15.92 8.65 -17.93
CA SER A 153 16.55 9.93 -17.56
C SER A 153 18.03 9.75 -17.24
N ILE A 154 18.81 10.83 -17.40
CA ILE A 154 20.24 10.83 -17.05
C ILE A 154 20.41 10.88 -15.52
N GLU A 155 19.64 11.75 -14.86
CA GLU A 155 19.69 11.99 -13.42
C GLU A 155 18.40 11.52 -12.71
N PRO A 156 18.49 11.12 -11.43
CA PRO A 156 17.31 10.80 -10.62
C PRO A 156 16.38 12.00 -10.45
N ASN A 157 15.07 11.77 -10.59
CA ASN A 157 14.04 12.79 -10.41
C ASN A 157 13.04 12.34 -9.35
N PRO A 158 12.50 13.27 -8.53
CA PRO A 158 11.46 12.93 -7.58
C PRO A 158 10.24 12.27 -8.24
N VAL A 159 9.66 11.29 -7.56
CA VAL A 159 8.59 10.45 -8.11
C VAL A 159 7.24 11.15 -7.91
N PRO A 160 6.45 11.41 -8.97
CA PRO A 160 5.16 12.08 -8.82
C PRO A 160 4.18 11.33 -7.91
N LEU A 161 3.72 11.97 -6.85
CA LEU A 161 2.64 11.45 -6.01
C LEU A 161 1.28 11.90 -6.53
N ALA A 162 0.25 11.13 -6.18
CA ALA A 162 -1.14 11.54 -6.40
C ALA A 162 -1.37 12.91 -5.79
N ASN A 163 -1.76 13.86 -6.62
CA ASN A 163 -2.00 15.26 -6.26
C ASN A 163 -3.50 15.62 -6.26
N THR A 164 -4.31 14.74 -6.85
CA THR A 164 -5.78 14.81 -6.89
C THR A 164 -6.41 13.77 -5.96
N GLY A 165 -7.74 13.81 -5.86
CA GLY A 165 -8.51 12.94 -4.98
C GLY A 165 -8.64 13.51 -3.56
N GLY A 166 -9.32 12.76 -2.70
CA GLY A 166 -9.46 13.12 -1.28
C GLY A 166 -8.19 12.82 -0.48
N PRO A 167 -8.18 13.08 0.84
CA PRO A 167 -7.08 12.71 1.74
C PRO A 167 -6.83 11.19 1.85
N GLY A 168 -7.68 10.37 1.22
CA GLY A 168 -7.43 8.96 0.93
C GLY A 168 -6.40 8.72 -0.17
N THR A 169 -6.44 9.53 -1.22
CA THR A 169 -5.67 9.27 -2.43
C THR A 169 -4.38 10.06 -2.43
N ARG A 170 -4.53 11.36 -2.17
CA ARG A 170 -3.47 12.34 -2.30
C ARG A 170 -2.31 11.96 -1.37
N GLU A 171 -1.09 12.02 -1.91
CA GLU A 171 0.16 11.75 -1.20
C GLU A 171 0.34 10.32 -0.65
N GLY A 172 -0.65 9.43 -0.79
CA GLY A 172 -0.56 8.03 -0.38
C GLY A 172 -0.41 7.03 -1.51
N HIS A 173 -0.40 7.51 -2.75
CA HIS A 173 -0.37 6.69 -3.96
C HIS A 173 0.59 7.29 -4.98
N TRP A 174 1.02 6.46 -5.92
CA TRP A 174 1.60 6.95 -7.16
C TRP A 174 0.60 7.79 -7.96
N ARG A 175 1.11 8.77 -8.71
CA ARG A 175 0.27 9.63 -9.54
C ARG A 175 -0.34 8.84 -10.70
N GLU A 176 -1.65 8.69 -10.65
CA GLU A 176 -2.44 8.00 -11.69
C GLU A 176 -2.09 8.46 -13.12
N LEU A 177 -2.06 9.77 -13.37
CA LEU A 177 -1.74 10.33 -14.69
C LEU A 177 -0.26 10.17 -15.12
N THR A 178 0.55 9.51 -14.31
CA THR A 178 1.95 9.18 -14.63
C THR A 178 2.16 7.68 -14.69
N PHE A 179 1.52 6.92 -13.80
CA PHE A 179 1.82 5.50 -13.59
C PHE A 179 0.71 4.56 -14.02
N ASP A 180 -0.52 5.06 -14.26
CA ASP A 180 -1.64 4.29 -14.80
C ASP A 180 -1.84 2.95 -14.04
N ASN A 181 -1.68 1.83 -14.72
CA ASN A 181 -1.92 0.49 -14.19
C ASN A 181 -0.91 -0.02 -13.16
N GLU A 182 0.04 0.80 -12.70
CA GLU A 182 0.89 0.40 -11.57
C GLU A 182 0.04 0.17 -10.32
N LEU A 183 0.18 -0.98 -9.66
CA LEU A 183 -0.75 -1.41 -8.63
C LEU A 183 -0.96 -0.38 -7.50
N MET A 184 0.06 0.38 -7.13
CA MET A 184 0.04 1.33 -6.03
C MET A 184 -0.44 2.74 -6.42
N THR A 185 -1.06 2.90 -7.59
CA THR A 185 -1.89 4.07 -7.90
C THR A 185 -3.25 3.98 -7.19
N GLY A 186 -4.03 5.07 -7.19
CA GLY A 186 -5.30 5.12 -6.47
C GLY A 186 -6.47 4.40 -7.16
N PHE A 187 -6.24 3.76 -8.31
CA PHE A 187 -7.29 3.20 -9.15
C PHE A 187 -6.84 1.84 -9.66
N ILE A 188 -7.69 0.83 -9.48
CA ILE A 188 -7.49 -0.45 -10.16
C ILE A 188 -7.90 -0.27 -11.61
N ASP A 189 -6.99 -0.62 -12.51
CA ASP A 189 -7.28 -0.71 -13.93
C ASP A 189 -7.81 -2.11 -14.29
N THR A 190 -8.55 -2.17 -15.39
CA THR A 190 -8.98 -3.45 -15.95
C THR A 190 -7.80 -4.15 -16.60
N GLY A 191 -7.53 -5.40 -16.22
CA GLY A 191 -6.40 -6.17 -16.74
C GLY A 191 -5.30 -6.30 -15.69
N ASP A 192 -4.04 -6.21 -16.13
CA ASP A 192 -2.89 -6.43 -15.26
C ASP A 192 -2.54 -5.17 -14.46
N ASN A 193 -2.44 -5.32 -13.14
CA ASN A 193 -1.98 -4.28 -12.20
C ASN A 193 -0.64 -4.68 -11.56
N PRO A 194 0.51 -4.46 -12.24
CA PRO A 194 1.82 -4.91 -11.77
C PRO A 194 2.32 -4.18 -10.52
N ILE A 195 3.02 -4.90 -9.63
CA ILE A 195 3.91 -4.29 -8.64
C ILE A 195 5.27 -4.06 -9.29
N SER A 196 5.58 -2.81 -9.57
CA SER A 196 6.82 -2.42 -10.24
C SER A 196 8.02 -2.42 -9.29
N ARG A 197 9.23 -2.40 -9.88
CA ARG A 197 10.47 -2.14 -9.13
C ARG A 197 10.43 -0.80 -8.38
N LEU A 198 9.71 0.18 -8.90
CA LEU A 198 9.52 1.49 -8.27
C LEU A 198 8.80 1.34 -6.93
N SER A 199 7.71 0.57 -6.89
CA SER A 199 6.97 0.29 -5.65
C SER A 199 7.83 -0.48 -4.65
N ILE A 200 8.57 -1.50 -5.11
CA ILE A 200 9.52 -2.25 -4.26
C ILE A 200 10.59 -1.33 -3.66
N ALA A 201 11.15 -0.41 -4.45
CA ALA A 201 12.15 0.55 -3.98
C ALA A 201 11.62 1.46 -2.88
N ALA A 202 10.34 1.86 -2.94
CA ALA A 202 9.74 2.65 -1.88
C ALA A 202 9.68 1.89 -0.54
N PHE A 203 9.57 0.54 -0.54
CA PHE A 203 9.70 -0.25 0.69
C PHE A 203 11.13 -0.27 1.23
N GLU A 204 12.14 -0.33 0.35
CA GLU A 204 13.54 -0.19 0.78
C GLU A 204 13.81 1.19 1.39
N ASP A 205 13.30 2.26 0.77
CA ASP A 205 13.40 3.63 1.30
C ASP A 205 12.69 3.81 2.65
N MET A 206 11.70 2.94 2.97
CA MET A 206 11.07 2.88 4.30
C MET A 206 11.86 2.03 5.32
N GLY A 207 12.89 1.31 4.89
CA GLY A 207 13.75 0.50 5.76
C GLY A 207 13.49 -1.00 5.71
N TYR A 208 12.69 -1.50 4.76
CA TYR A 208 12.57 -2.95 4.52
C TYR A 208 13.77 -3.49 3.74
N GLN A 209 14.13 -4.75 4.00
CA GLN A 209 15.01 -5.50 3.10
C GLN A 209 14.15 -6.16 2.02
N VAL A 210 14.38 -5.80 0.75
CA VAL A 210 13.53 -6.19 -0.38
C VAL A 210 14.25 -7.04 -1.43
N GLU A 211 13.47 -7.76 -2.23
CA GLU A 211 13.90 -8.49 -3.42
C GLU A 211 13.36 -7.81 -4.69
N TYR A 212 14.28 -7.24 -5.44
CA TYR A 212 13.95 -6.49 -6.66
C TYR A 212 13.59 -7.39 -7.84
N THR A 213 14.05 -8.65 -7.85
CA THR A 213 13.76 -9.59 -8.93
C THR A 213 12.36 -10.16 -8.88
N SER A 214 11.65 -10.01 -7.75
CA SER A 214 10.22 -10.32 -7.61
C SER A 214 9.29 -9.29 -8.23
N ALA A 215 9.79 -8.15 -8.72
CA ALA A 215 8.97 -7.16 -9.40
C ALA A 215 8.29 -7.74 -10.65
N ASP A 216 7.05 -7.32 -10.87
CA ASP A 216 6.38 -7.57 -12.14
C ASP A 216 7.01 -6.73 -13.26
N THR A 217 6.86 -7.20 -14.49
CA THR A 217 7.26 -6.39 -15.65
C THR A 217 6.34 -5.18 -15.74
N TYR A 218 6.93 -3.99 -15.73
CA TYR A 218 6.21 -2.73 -15.81
C TYR A 218 6.97 -1.73 -16.69
N ALA A 219 6.22 -0.91 -17.42
CA ALA A 219 6.71 0.23 -18.16
C ALA A 219 5.71 1.39 -18.00
N LEU A 220 6.19 2.63 -18.11
CA LEU A 220 5.31 3.78 -18.09
C LEU A 220 4.27 3.69 -19.24
N PRO A 221 3.03 4.15 -19.00
CA PRO A 221 2.00 4.18 -20.02
C PRO A 221 2.39 5.08 -21.20
N ASP A 222 1.80 4.84 -22.36
CA ASP A 222 1.97 5.72 -23.51
C ASP A 222 1.42 7.13 -23.16
N PRO A 223 2.22 8.21 -23.28
CA PRO A 223 1.77 9.55 -22.94
C PRO A 223 0.51 9.99 -23.68
N THR A 224 0.29 9.50 -24.91
CA THR A 224 -0.90 9.82 -25.70
C THR A 224 -2.18 9.17 -25.14
N ILE A 225 -2.06 8.03 -24.46
CA ILE A 225 -3.17 7.42 -23.73
C ILE A 225 -3.47 8.23 -22.47
N MET A 226 -2.42 8.71 -21.78
CA MET A 226 -2.59 9.51 -20.56
C MET A 226 -3.22 10.87 -20.82
N GLU A 227 -2.96 11.50 -21.96
CA GLU A 227 -3.63 12.74 -22.38
C GLU A 227 -5.16 12.57 -22.54
N LEU A 228 -5.62 11.35 -22.80
CA LEU A 228 -7.03 11.00 -22.95
C LEU A 228 -7.67 10.53 -21.64
N LYS A 229 -6.88 10.24 -20.60
CA LYS A 229 -7.39 9.74 -19.31
C LYS A 229 -7.98 10.91 -18.50
N GLU A 230 -9.31 11.00 -18.47
CA GLU A 230 -10.01 11.97 -17.63
C GLU A 230 -10.18 11.45 -16.19
N LEU A 231 -9.57 12.13 -15.22
CA LEU A 231 -9.89 11.95 -13.81
C LEU A 231 -11.15 12.76 -13.45
N LYS A 232 -12.29 12.11 -13.20
CA LYS A 232 -13.54 12.79 -12.81
C LYS A 232 -13.45 13.38 -11.39
N GLU A 233 -14.13 14.50 -11.13
CA GLU A 233 -13.97 15.32 -9.90
C GLU A 233 -14.30 14.61 -8.55
N ASN A 234 -14.97 13.46 -8.57
CA ASN A 234 -15.25 12.64 -7.36
C ASN A 234 -14.24 11.49 -7.15
N ASN A 235 -13.11 11.49 -7.87
CA ASN A 235 -12.07 10.46 -7.90
C ASN A 235 -11.25 10.38 -6.59
N GLN A 236 -11.93 10.07 -5.48
CA GLN A 236 -11.29 9.41 -4.36
C GLN A 236 -10.80 8.04 -4.84
N CYS A 237 -9.72 7.57 -4.23
CA CYS A 237 -9.16 6.26 -4.47
C CYS A 237 -10.32 5.30 -4.25
N LYS A 238 -10.68 4.55 -5.28
CA LYS A 238 -11.75 3.57 -5.09
C LYS A 238 -11.31 2.48 -4.13
N MET A 239 -10.01 2.36 -3.86
CA MET A 239 -9.50 1.40 -2.89
C MET A 239 -9.42 1.95 -1.46
N CYS A 240 -9.60 3.25 -1.18
CA CYS A 240 -9.52 3.74 0.21
C CYS A 240 -10.38 5.00 0.51
N SER A 241 -10.80 5.16 1.77
CA SER A 241 -11.73 6.22 2.18
C SER A 241 -11.13 7.64 2.15
N ARG A 242 -11.95 8.67 2.40
CA ARG A 242 -11.55 10.10 2.56
C ARG A 242 -10.34 10.36 3.45
N LYS A 243 -10.00 9.40 4.30
CA LYS A 243 -8.73 9.27 4.97
C LYS A 243 -8.26 7.88 4.52
N ILE A 244 -7.02 7.70 4.07
CA ILE A 244 -6.40 6.38 4.29
C ILE A 244 -6.67 6.09 5.76
N LEU A 245 -6.83 4.84 6.17
CA LEU A 245 -6.73 4.55 7.59
C LEU A 245 -5.26 4.84 8.02
N ARG A 246 -4.82 6.11 7.97
CA ARG A 246 -4.27 6.87 9.10
C ARG A 246 -5.24 6.72 10.28
N CYS A 247 -5.48 5.47 10.70
CA CYS A 247 -5.46 5.11 12.10
C CYS A 247 -4.25 5.87 12.62
N ASP A 248 -4.44 6.84 13.51
CA ASP A 248 -3.31 7.47 14.17
C ASP A 248 -2.61 6.33 14.93
N PRO A 249 -1.56 5.72 14.35
CA PRO A 249 -1.17 4.40 14.77
C PRO A 249 -0.41 4.55 16.08
N ILE A 250 -0.59 3.59 16.97
CA ILE A 250 0.08 3.65 18.26
C ILE A 250 1.54 3.27 18.04
N ILE A 251 2.46 4.17 18.36
CA ILE A 251 3.88 3.85 18.39
C ILE A 251 4.14 3.04 19.67
N LEU A 252 4.59 1.81 19.50
CA LEU A 252 4.91 0.92 20.61
C LEU A 252 6.11 1.46 21.40
N PRO A 253 6.12 1.36 22.74
CA PRO A 253 7.28 1.74 23.53
C PRO A 253 8.45 0.78 23.27
N GLU A 254 9.68 1.23 23.54
CA GLU A 254 10.88 0.36 23.42
C GLU A 254 10.77 -0.92 24.27
N SER A 255 10.04 -0.87 25.39
CA SER A 255 9.79 -2.03 26.24
C SER A 255 8.92 -3.12 25.59
N ALA A 256 8.31 -2.84 24.43
CA ALA A 256 7.55 -3.82 23.68
C ALA A 256 8.45 -4.77 22.88
N PHE A 257 9.70 -4.40 22.59
CA PHE A 257 10.61 -5.24 21.82
C PHE A 257 11.05 -6.45 22.66
N LEU A 258 11.04 -7.62 22.01
CA LEU A 258 11.60 -8.83 22.60
C LEU A 258 13.07 -8.94 22.17
N ASN A 259 13.95 -9.05 23.16
CA ASN A 259 15.40 -9.23 22.97
C ASN A 259 15.75 -10.67 22.61
#